data_AF-A0A953U3C9-F1
#
_entry.id   AF-A0A953U3C9-F1
#
_cell.length_a   1.000
_cell.length_b   1.000
_cell.length_c   1.000
_cell.angle_alpha   90.00
_cell.angle_beta   90.00
_cell.angle_gamma   90.00
#
_symmetry.space_group_name_H-M   'P 1'
#
loop_
_entity.id
_entity.type
_entity.pdbx_description
1 polymer ?
#
loop_
_entity_poly.entity_id
_entity_poly.type
_entity_poly.pdbx_seq_one_letter_code
_entity_poly.pdbx_strand_id
1 'polypeptide(L)'
;VRINLQKFFRITTVILFFVAAQLIVSGLHELSENGVLPSSKEEMAIVGPIVRNDIFFFVTILALAALMVLFEIKRREPGPVPSSAAERRKAAWSARRERLWMASVYASSFVFIVLVTAEFIYAKSVSALSPATEVTFVNGQASIPLKDVYDGDLHRYQAKENGVEVRFWLYQKPDGKIATVLDACEICGAVGFYKRGGSVICKNCAAPINPQSVGMPGGCNPIPLQAEMTSDAVVIREADVAARSRLFQQ
;
A
#
# COMPACT_ATOMS: atom_id res chain seq x y z
N VAL A 1 -6.66 -39.61 7.86
CA VAL A 1 -5.63 -38.96 7.03
C VAL A 1 -4.32 -39.07 7.78
N ARG A 2 -3.30 -39.79 7.30
CA ARG A 2 -1.99 -39.82 7.97
C ARG A 2 -1.16 -38.65 7.46
N ILE A 3 -1.18 -37.50 8.13
CA ILE A 3 -0.35 -36.34 7.76
C ILE A 3 1.10 -36.68 8.12
N ASN A 4 2.05 -36.44 7.23
CA ASN A 4 3.46 -36.58 7.57
C ASN A 4 3.85 -35.36 8.41
N LEU A 5 3.86 -35.54 9.74
CA LEU A 5 4.13 -34.46 10.69
C LEU A 5 5.46 -33.75 10.40
N GLN A 6 6.50 -34.49 10.03
CA GLN A 6 7.82 -33.92 9.75
C GLN A 6 7.79 -32.96 8.56
N LYS A 7 7.12 -33.33 7.47
CA LYS A 7 6.94 -32.43 6.31
C LYS A 7 6.07 -31.24 6.64
N PHE A 8 4.96 -31.47 7.35
CA PHE A 8 4.07 -30.41 7.81
C PHE A 8 4.82 -29.38 8.64
N PHE A 9 5.53 -29.80 9.69
CA PHE A 9 6.31 -28.91 10.53
C PHE A 9 7.41 -28.17 9.76
N ARG A 10 8.12 -28.85 8.85
CA ARG A 10 9.17 -28.20 8.05
C ARG A 10 8.62 -27.08 7.19
N ILE A 11 7.44 -27.25 6.60
CA ILE A 11 6.77 -26.22 5.81
C ILE A 11 6.27 -25.10 6.71
N THR A 12 5.59 -25.41 7.80
CA THR A 12 5.08 -24.39 8.73
C THR A 12 6.20 -23.58 9.37
N THR A 13 7.35 -24.20 9.65
CA THR A 13 8.54 -23.52 10.16
C THR A 13 9.10 -22.54 9.14
N VAL A 14 9.17 -22.91 7.86
CA VAL A 14 9.59 -21.98 6.79
C VAL A 14 8.65 -20.78 6.72
N ILE A 15 7.33 -20.99 6.73
CA ILE A 15 6.34 -19.89 6.77
C ILE A 15 6.58 -19.01 8.00
N LEU A 16 6.75 -19.60 9.19
CA LEU A 16 6.96 -18.87 10.43
C LEU A 16 8.23 -18.01 10.40
N PHE A 17 9.32 -18.50 9.82
CA PHE A 17 10.54 -17.70 9.64
C PHE A 17 10.30 -16.49 8.73
N PHE A 18 9.55 -16.67 7.65
CA PHE A 18 9.18 -15.58 6.78
C PHE A 18 8.28 -14.54 7.47
N VAL A 19 7.27 -14.99 8.23
CA VAL A 19 6.40 -14.10 9.03
C VAL A 19 7.21 -13.36 10.10
N ALA A 20 8.12 -14.05 10.80
CA ALA A 20 8.98 -13.43 11.80
C ALA A 20 9.90 -12.37 11.19
N ALA A 21 10.52 -12.66 10.04
CA ALA A 21 11.34 -11.68 9.32
C ALA A 21 10.52 -10.45 8.92
N GLN A 22 9.28 -10.64 8.45
CA GLN A 22 8.37 -9.54 8.14
C GLN A 22 8.06 -8.68 9.37
N LEU A 23 7.69 -9.29 10.50
CA LEU A 23 7.41 -8.55 11.73
C LEU A 23 8.62 -7.74 12.22
N ILE A 24 9.83 -8.28 12.05
CA ILE A 24 11.06 -7.56 12.35
C ILE A 24 11.21 -6.34 11.44
N VAL A 25 11.04 -6.51 10.12
CA VAL A 25 11.15 -5.40 9.16
C VAL A 25 10.09 -4.32 9.44
N SER A 26 8.85 -4.71 9.74
CA SER A 26 7.79 -3.78 10.15
C SER A 26 8.13 -3.04 11.44
N GLY A 27 8.62 -3.75 12.46
CA GLY A 27 9.05 -3.13 13.72
C GLY A 27 10.21 -2.16 13.54
N LEU A 28 11.19 -2.49 12.70
CA LEU A 28 12.29 -1.59 12.35
C LEU A 28 11.79 -0.33 11.63
N HIS A 29 10.78 -0.45 10.78
CA HIS A 29 10.15 0.69 10.12
C HIS A 29 9.48 1.63 11.13
N GLU A 30 8.68 1.10 12.07
CA GLU A 30 8.05 1.93 13.10
C GLU A 30 9.05 2.59 14.06
N LEU A 31 10.13 1.87 14.43
CA LEU A 31 11.20 2.43 15.26
C LEU A 31 11.96 3.55 14.53
N SER A 32 12.15 3.41 13.22
CA SER A 32 12.73 4.44 12.37
C SER A 32 11.82 5.66 12.24
N GLU A 33 10.50 5.47 12.10
CA GLU A 33 9.54 6.57 12.04
C GLU A 33 9.49 7.38 13.34
N ASN A 34 9.59 6.70 14.48
CA ASN A 34 9.65 7.32 15.81
C ASN A 34 11.02 7.94 16.13
N GLY A 35 11.98 7.94 15.20
CA GLY A 35 13.29 8.55 15.37
C GLY A 35 14.24 7.82 16.32
N VAL A 36 13.92 6.56 16.69
CA VAL A 36 14.78 5.73 17.56
C VAL A 36 15.97 5.19 16.77
N LEU A 37 15.77 4.90 15.48
CA LEU A 37 16.82 4.42 14.57
C LEU A 37 17.08 5.45 13.46
N PRO A 38 18.35 5.80 13.19
CA PRO A 38 18.69 6.61 12.03
C PRO A 38 18.43 5.81 10.77
N SER A 39 17.69 6.38 9.82
CA SER A 39 17.32 5.72 8.58
C SER A 39 17.40 6.69 7.42
N SER A 40 17.95 6.22 6.31
CA SER A 40 18.09 6.99 5.09
C SER A 40 16.78 7.01 4.28
N LYS A 41 16.64 8.03 3.43
CA LYS A 41 15.47 8.14 2.52
C LYS A 41 15.38 6.96 1.55
N GLU A 42 16.54 6.42 1.12
CA GLU A 42 16.60 5.22 0.28
C GLU A 42 16.12 3.98 1.03
N GLU A 43 16.54 3.78 2.29
CA GLU A 43 16.05 2.67 3.11
C GLU A 43 14.53 2.75 3.33
N MET A 44 13.99 3.94 3.62
CA MET A 44 12.54 4.11 3.80
C MET A 44 11.74 3.96 2.49
N ALA A 45 12.33 4.30 1.35
CA ALA A 45 11.73 4.07 0.03
C ALA A 45 11.71 2.57 -0.35
N ILE A 46 12.66 1.78 0.13
CA ILE A 46 12.73 0.33 -0.10
C ILE A 46 11.87 -0.44 0.90
N VAL A 47 11.95 -0.08 2.18
CA VAL A 47 11.25 -0.77 3.29
C VAL A 47 9.76 -0.49 3.26
N GLY A 48 9.33 0.73 2.95
CA GLY A 48 7.91 1.12 2.93
C GLY A 48 7.04 0.20 2.05
N PRO A 49 7.41 -0.06 0.78
CA PRO A 49 6.71 -1.00 -0.08
C PRO A 49 6.72 -2.43 0.45
N ILE A 50 7.80 -2.91 1.08
CA ILE A 50 7.93 -4.28 1.62
C ILE A 50 7.03 -4.47 2.84
N VAL A 51 7.06 -3.52 3.78
CA VAL A 51 6.20 -3.52 4.99
C VAL A 51 4.73 -3.45 4.61
N ARG A 52 4.41 -2.75 3.51
CA ARG A 52 3.06 -2.65 2.98
C ARG A 52 2.68 -3.80 2.03
N ASN A 53 3.61 -4.70 1.67
CA ASN A 53 3.35 -5.65 0.59
C ASN A 53 2.59 -6.89 1.07
N ASP A 54 1.26 -6.80 1.05
CA ASP A 54 0.37 -7.96 1.18
C ASP A 54 0.66 -9.05 0.12
N ILE A 55 1.37 -8.72 -0.97
CA ILE A 55 1.83 -9.67 -1.99
C ILE A 55 2.66 -10.79 -1.36
N PHE A 56 3.47 -10.52 -0.34
CA PHE A 56 4.26 -11.58 0.30
C PHE A 56 3.36 -12.62 0.99
N PHE A 57 2.32 -12.17 1.67
CA PHE A 57 1.30 -13.03 2.27
C PHE A 57 0.55 -13.83 1.18
N PHE A 58 0.17 -13.17 0.08
CA PHE A 58 -0.53 -13.82 -1.02
C PHE A 58 0.32 -14.85 -1.77
N VAL A 59 1.60 -14.53 -2.03
CA VAL A 59 2.56 -15.46 -2.64
C VAL A 59 2.79 -16.65 -1.72
N THR A 60 2.92 -16.43 -0.41
CA THR A 60 3.11 -17.51 0.56
C THR A 60 1.88 -18.41 0.63
N ILE A 61 0.66 -17.86 0.63
CA ILE A 61 -0.57 -18.67 0.62
C ILE A 61 -0.76 -19.41 -0.69
N LEU A 62 -0.50 -18.77 -1.83
CA LEU A 62 -0.53 -19.42 -3.14
C LEU A 62 0.48 -20.56 -3.23
N ALA A 63 1.69 -20.36 -2.73
CA ALA A 63 2.72 -21.39 -2.66
C ALA A 63 2.30 -22.57 -1.78
N LEU A 64 1.65 -22.31 -0.64
CA LEU A 64 1.14 -23.35 0.25
C LEU A 64 -0.03 -24.12 -0.35
N ALA A 65 -0.98 -23.42 -0.97
CA ALA A 65 -2.08 -24.02 -1.68
C ALA A 65 -1.54 -24.92 -2.80
N ALA A 66 -0.64 -24.41 -3.65
CA ALA A 66 0.01 -25.18 -4.71
C ALA A 66 0.76 -26.40 -4.17
N LEU A 67 1.47 -26.25 -3.05
CA LEU A 67 2.22 -27.33 -2.42
C LEU A 67 1.30 -28.40 -1.82
N MET A 68 0.14 -28.01 -1.28
CA MET A 68 -0.91 -28.96 -0.88
C MET A 68 -1.46 -29.73 -2.08
N VAL A 69 -1.72 -29.05 -3.20
CA VAL A 69 -2.14 -29.71 -4.46
C VAL A 69 -1.10 -30.72 -4.94
N LEU A 70 0.17 -30.33 -4.96
CA LEU A 70 1.28 -31.18 -5.41
C LEU A 70 1.45 -32.42 -4.52
N PHE A 71 1.32 -32.29 -3.20
CA PHE A 71 1.35 -33.44 -2.31
C PHE A 71 0.16 -34.36 -2.45
N GLU A 72 -1.00 -33.83 -2.83
CA GLU A 72 -2.19 -34.62 -3.05
C GLU A 72 -2.13 -35.39 -4.38
N ILE A 73 -1.55 -34.79 -5.42
CA ILE A 73 -1.20 -35.49 -6.67
C ILE A 73 -0.25 -36.65 -6.38
N LYS A 74 0.79 -36.44 -5.57
CA LYS A 74 1.74 -37.49 -5.19
C LYS A 74 1.12 -38.60 -4.34
N ARG A 75 0.00 -38.34 -3.64
CA ARG A 75 -0.74 -39.36 -2.87
C ARG A 75 -1.62 -40.27 -3.72
N ARG A 76 -1.89 -39.92 -4.97
CA ARG A 76 -2.74 -40.68 -5.89
C ARG A 76 -2.03 -41.84 -6.59
N GLU A 77 -0.87 -42.25 -6.10
CA GLU A 77 -0.20 -43.45 -6.60
C GLU A 77 -1.16 -44.65 -6.48
N PRO A 78 -1.36 -45.41 -7.57
CA PRO A 78 -2.36 -46.47 -7.60
C PRO A 78 -2.01 -47.57 -6.57
N GLY A 79 -2.94 -47.79 -5.65
CA GLY A 79 -2.86 -48.90 -4.70
C GLY A 79 -3.17 -50.25 -5.37
N PRO A 80 -2.91 -51.37 -4.68
CA PRO A 80 -3.15 -52.71 -5.20
C PRO A 80 -4.62 -52.94 -5.61
N VAL A 81 -4.83 -53.78 -6.63
CA VAL A 81 -6.16 -54.10 -7.18
C VAL A 81 -7.02 -54.78 -6.10
N PRO A 82 -8.20 -54.24 -5.75
CA PRO A 82 -9.04 -54.77 -4.68
C PRO A 82 -9.59 -56.17 -5.03
N SER A 83 -9.39 -57.11 -4.11
CA SER A 83 -9.70 -58.53 -4.29
C SER A 83 -11.16 -58.86 -3.97
N SER A 84 -11.76 -58.18 -2.97
CA SER A 84 -13.11 -58.48 -2.48
C SER A 84 -14.17 -57.42 -2.85
N ALA A 85 -15.46 -57.79 -2.80
CA ALA A 85 -16.56 -56.87 -3.03
C ALA A 85 -16.63 -55.73 -1.98
N ALA A 86 -16.25 -56.02 -0.74
CA ALA A 86 -16.17 -55.02 0.33
C ALA A 86 -15.02 -54.01 0.08
N GLU A 87 -13.86 -54.50 -0.38
CA GLU A 87 -12.73 -53.64 -0.77
C GLU A 87 -13.08 -52.74 -1.95
N ARG A 88 -13.81 -53.25 -2.95
CA ARG A 88 -14.31 -52.44 -4.08
C ARG A 88 -15.22 -51.29 -3.64
N ARG A 89 -16.16 -51.55 -2.72
CA ARG A 89 -17.04 -50.49 -2.16
C ARG A 89 -16.27 -49.44 -1.37
N LYS A 90 -15.31 -49.88 -0.54
CA LYS A 90 -14.44 -48.98 0.23
C LYS A 90 -13.59 -48.09 -0.68
N ALA A 91 -13.01 -48.65 -1.74
CA ALA A 91 -12.22 -47.92 -2.72
C ALA A 91 -13.05 -46.89 -3.51
N ALA A 92 -14.28 -47.26 -3.93
CA ALA A 92 -15.19 -46.33 -4.60
C ALA A 92 -15.60 -45.16 -3.68
N TRP A 93 -15.86 -45.45 -2.40
CA TRP A 93 -16.18 -44.41 -1.41
C TRP A 93 -15.00 -43.51 -1.09
N SER A 94 -13.78 -44.06 -0.93
CA SER A 94 -12.58 -43.25 -0.70
C SER A 94 -12.27 -42.34 -1.88
N ALA A 95 -12.40 -42.84 -3.12
CA ALA A 95 -12.23 -42.04 -4.33
C ALA A 95 -13.28 -40.92 -4.45
N ARG A 96 -14.54 -41.16 -4.06
CA ARG A 96 -15.57 -40.11 -4.02
C ARG A 96 -15.25 -39.06 -2.95
N ARG A 97 -14.87 -39.50 -1.75
CA ARG A 97 -14.49 -38.61 -0.66
C ARG A 97 -13.27 -37.76 -1.02
N GLU A 98 -12.23 -38.33 -1.62
CA GLU A 98 -11.05 -37.61 -2.08
C GLU A 98 -11.38 -36.59 -3.17
N ARG A 99 -12.24 -36.94 -4.14
CA ARG A 99 -12.71 -35.97 -5.14
C ARG A 99 -13.47 -34.80 -4.51
N LEU A 100 -14.35 -35.08 -3.54
CA LEU A 100 -15.07 -34.04 -2.81
C LEU A 100 -14.11 -33.16 -1.99
N TRP A 101 -13.15 -33.76 -1.28
CA TRP A 101 -12.12 -33.01 -0.54
C TRP A 101 -11.29 -32.12 -1.45
N MET A 102 -10.82 -32.63 -2.59
CA MET A 102 -10.07 -31.79 -3.52
C MET A 102 -10.92 -30.67 -4.12
N ALA A 103 -12.18 -30.95 -4.48
CA ALA A 103 -13.07 -29.92 -4.97
C ALA A 103 -13.27 -28.82 -3.92
N SER A 104 -13.42 -29.19 -2.65
CA SER A 104 -13.50 -28.23 -1.53
C SER A 104 -12.22 -27.41 -1.37
N VAL A 105 -11.03 -28.03 -1.44
CA VAL A 105 -9.74 -27.33 -1.33
C VAL A 105 -9.53 -26.36 -2.49
N TYR A 106 -9.85 -26.76 -3.72
CA TYR A 106 -9.75 -25.86 -4.87
C TYR A 106 -10.75 -24.71 -4.80
N ALA A 107 -11.99 -25.00 -4.43
CA ALA A 107 -13.01 -23.97 -4.28
C ALA A 107 -12.64 -22.96 -3.19
N SER A 108 -12.18 -23.43 -2.02
CA SER A 108 -11.78 -22.53 -0.93
C SER A 108 -10.55 -21.70 -1.31
N SER A 109 -9.55 -22.30 -1.97
CA SER A 109 -8.37 -21.58 -2.45
C SER A 109 -8.75 -20.51 -3.48
N PHE A 110 -9.63 -20.83 -4.42
CA PHE A 110 -10.12 -19.90 -5.43
C PHE A 110 -10.85 -18.71 -4.78
N VAL A 111 -11.80 -18.98 -3.88
CA VAL A 111 -12.53 -17.94 -3.15
C VAL A 111 -11.57 -17.05 -2.36
N PHE A 112 -10.60 -17.65 -1.67
CA PHE A 112 -9.60 -16.90 -0.92
C PHE A 112 -8.79 -15.95 -1.83
N ILE A 113 -8.26 -16.45 -2.95
CA ILE A 113 -7.51 -15.64 -3.93
C ILE A 113 -8.36 -14.48 -4.46
N VAL A 114 -9.64 -14.73 -4.75
CA VAL A 114 -10.57 -13.69 -5.23
C VAL A 114 -10.76 -12.60 -4.17
N LEU A 115 -11.04 -12.97 -2.92
CA LEU A 115 -11.25 -12.01 -1.83
C LEU A 115 -10.00 -11.14 -1.60
N VAL A 116 -8.85 -11.78 -1.56
CA VAL A 116 -7.52 -11.17 -1.48
C VAL A 116 -7.28 -10.17 -2.62
N THR A 117 -7.56 -10.58 -3.85
CA THR A 117 -7.33 -9.75 -5.03
C THR A 117 -8.27 -8.54 -5.01
N ALA A 118 -9.52 -8.75 -4.60
CA ALA A 118 -10.50 -7.68 -4.42
C ALA A 118 -10.05 -6.67 -3.35
N GLU A 119 -9.53 -7.14 -2.22
CA GLU A 119 -8.98 -6.29 -1.17
C GLU A 119 -7.77 -5.49 -1.66
N PHE A 120 -6.84 -6.11 -2.37
CA PHE A 120 -5.68 -5.42 -2.94
C PHE A 120 -6.09 -4.33 -3.94
N ILE A 121 -7.03 -4.64 -4.84
CA ILE A 121 -7.57 -3.66 -5.79
C ILE A 121 -8.23 -2.50 -5.05
N TYR A 122 -9.03 -2.79 -4.02
CA TYR A 122 -9.68 -1.80 -3.19
C TYR A 122 -8.68 -0.91 -2.44
N ALA A 123 -7.64 -1.49 -1.82
CA ALA A 123 -6.60 -0.75 -1.13
C ALA A 123 -5.83 0.18 -2.07
N LYS A 124 -5.51 -0.29 -3.29
CA LYS A 124 -4.88 0.55 -4.32
C LYS A 124 -5.77 1.66 -4.84
N SER A 125 -7.07 1.41 -5.03
CA SER A 125 -8.00 2.44 -5.52
C SER A 125 -8.21 3.55 -4.50
N VAL A 126 -8.35 3.19 -3.22
CA VAL A 126 -8.56 4.14 -2.12
C VAL A 126 -7.31 4.97 -1.81
N SER A 127 -6.11 4.45 -2.11
CA SER A 127 -4.83 5.18 -1.95
C SER A 127 -4.33 5.83 -3.25
N ALA A 128 -5.16 5.88 -4.29
CA ALA A 128 -4.86 6.62 -5.50
C ALA A 128 -4.82 8.13 -5.19
N LEU A 129 -3.88 8.84 -5.80
CA LEU A 129 -3.81 10.29 -5.66
C LEU A 129 -4.94 10.89 -6.50
N SER A 130 -5.63 11.89 -5.96
CA SER A 130 -6.58 12.68 -6.77
C SER A 130 -5.85 13.33 -7.96
N PRO A 131 -6.51 13.48 -9.12
CA PRO A 131 -5.94 14.15 -10.28
C PRO A 131 -5.39 15.54 -9.91
N ALA A 132 -4.28 15.93 -10.53
CA ALA A 132 -3.70 17.25 -10.35
C ALA A 132 -4.23 18.21 -11.42
N THR A 133 -4.72 19.37 -11.01
CA THR A 133 -5.06 20.45 -11.93
C THR A 133 -3.77 21.14 -12.39
N GLU A 134 -3.56 21.24 -13.70
CA GLU A 134 -2.41 21.95 -14.24
C GLU A 134 -2.50 23.45 -13.94
N VAL A 135 -1.39 24.02 -13.48
CA VAL A 135 -1.25 25.43 -13.17
C VAL A 135 -0.22 26.04 -14.12
N THR A 136 -0.58 27.17 -14.71
CA THR A 136 0.31 27.99 -15.52
C THR A 136 0.58 29.30 -14.79
N PHE A 137 1.83 29.74 -14.84
CA PHE A 137 2.23 31.00 -14.24
C PHE A 137 2.09 32.14 -15.26
N VAL A 138 1.37 33.20 -14.87
CA VAL A 138 1.25 34.44 -15.64
C VAL A 138 2.03 35.51 -14.88
N ASN A 139 3.04 36.11 -15.50
CA ASN A 139 3.97 37.03 -14.85
C ASN A 139 4.63 36.44 -13.58
N GLY A 140 4.98 35.15 -13.61
CA GLY A 140 5.64 34.44 -12.52
C GLY A 140 4.73 34.07 -11.34
N GLN A 141 3.41 34.19 -11.49
CA GLN A 141 2.44 33.92 -10.43
C GLN A 141 1.25 33.11 -10.93
N ALA A 142 0.72 32.27 -10.06
CA ALA A 142 -0.53 31.55 -10.24
C ALA A 142 -1.48 31.94 -9.13
N SER A 143 -2.73 32.23 -9.48
CA SER A 143 -3.78 32.60 -8.54
C SER A 143 -4.82 31.48 -8.49
N ILE A 144 -4.97 30.87 -7.32
CA ILE A 144 -5.93 29.79 -7.07
C ILE A 144 -7.10 30.37 -6.27
N PRO A 145 -8.33 30.42 -6.83
CA PRO A 145 -9.48 30.97 -6.12
C PRO A 145 -9.78 30.21 -4.82
N LEU A 146 -10.01 30.94 -3.73
CA LEU A 146 -10.27 30.32 -2.42
C LEU A 146 -11.57 29.47 -2.41
N LYS A 147 -12.55 29.84 -3.23
CA LYS A 147 -13.81 29.09 -3.41
C LYS A 147 -13.59 27.65 -3.89
N ASP A 148 -12.46 27.37 -4.55
CA ASP A 148 -12.13 26.05 -5.07
C ASP A 148 -11.48 25.17 -3.99
N VAL A 149 -11.21 25.71 -2.79
CA VAL A 149 -10.41 25.05 -1.73
C VAL A 149 -11.13 24.99 -0.37
N TYR A 150 -12.19 25.79 -0.16
CA TYR A 150 -12.90 25.92 1.12
C TYR A 150 -13.89 24.79 1.47
N ASP A 151 -13.80 23.64 0.82
CA ASP A 151 -14.64 22.46 1.13
C ASP A 151 -13.99 21.51 2.15
N GLY A 152 -12.78 21.83 2.62
CA GLY A 152 -12.00 20.99 3.53
C GLY A 152 -11.40 19.76 2.85
N ASP A 153 -11.41 19.67 1.52
CA ASP A 153 -10.77 18.60 0.76
C ASP A 153 -9.34 18.91 0.31
N LEU A 154 -8.63 17.88 -0.14
CA LEU A 154 -7.30 18.01 -0.70
C LEU A 154 -7.41 18.34 -2.20
N HIS A 155 -7.10 19.58 -2.55
CA HIS A 155 -7.08 20.05 -3.94
C HIS A 155 -5.67 20.02 -4.48
N ARG A 156 -5.41 19.11 -5.43
CA ARG A 156 -4.08 18.89 -5.99
C ARG A 156 -3.88 19.71 -7.26
N TYR A 157 -2.70 20.28 -7.37
CA TYR A 157 -2.24 21.06 -8.50
C TYR A 157 -0.86 20.57 -8.95
N GLN A 158 -0.52 20.90 -10.19
CA GLN A 158 0.76 20.55 -10.79
C GLN A 158 1.26 21.69 -11.67
N ALA A 159 2.54 22.02 -11.49
CA ALA A 159 3.27 22.93 -12.35
C ALA A 159 4.44 22.21 -13.02
N LYS A 160 4.79 22.63 -14.23
CA LYS A 160 5.90 22.05 -14.99
C LYS A 160 7.10 22.98 -14.96
N GLU A 161 8.13 22.60 -14.23
CA GLU A 161 9.36 23.37 -14.02
C GLU A 161 10.53 22.68 -14.71
N ASN A 162 11.05 23.24 -15.80
CA ASN A 162 12.17 22.67 -16.56
C ASN A 162 12.00 21.19 -16.92
N GLY A 163 10.77 20.78 -17.25
CA GLY A 163 10.43 19.38 -17.57
C GLY A 163 10.11 18.50 -16.35
N VAL A 164 10.25 19.01 -15.12
CA VAL A 164 9.87 18.32 -13.89
C VAL A 164 8.44 18.69 -13.49
N GLU A 165 7.65 17.67 -13.18
CA GLU A 165 6.29 17.86 -12.67
C GLU A 165 6.33 18.08 -11.15
N VAL A 166 6.14 19.33 -10.73
CA VAL A 166 6.11 19.72 -9.31
C VAL A 166 4.66 19.74 -8.86
N ARG A 167 4.31 18.80 -7.97
CA ARG A 167 2.95 18.67 -7.44
C ARG A 167 2.86 19.33 -6.07
N PHE A 168 1.77 20.03 -5.85
CA PHE A 168 1.43 20.65 -4.59
C PHE A 168 -0.08 20.58 -4.38
N TRP A 169 -0.53 20.83 -3.16
CA TRP A 169 -1.95 20.82 -2.86
C TRP A 169 -2.30 21.84 -1.79
N LEU A 170 -3.55 22.27 -1.85
CA LEU A 170 -4.14 23.17 -0.88
C LEU A 170 -5.22 22.43 -0.09
N TYR A 171 -5.35 22.82 1.17
CA TYR A 171 -6.27 22.19 2.12
C TYR A 171 -6.75 23.19 3.15
N GLN A 172 -8.06 23.26 3.35
CA GLN A 172 -8.63 24.01 4.47
C GLN A 172 -8.53 23.16 5.75
N LYS A 173 -7.71 23.63 6.68
CA LYS A 173 -7.58 23.04 8.01
C LYS A 173 -8.87 23.24 8.81
N PRO A 174 -9.09 22.45 9.89
CA PRO A 174 -10.28 22.63 10.71
C PRO A 174 -10.35 23.98 11.47
N ASP A 175 -9.25 24.73 11.56
CA ASP A 175 -9.23 26.11 12.06
C ASP A 175 -9.63 27.17 11.00
N GLY A 176 -10.04 26.72 9.80
CA GLY A 176 -10.47 27.54 8.68
C GLY A 176 -9.33 28.10 7.82
N LYS A 177 -8.06 27.94 8.23
CA LYS A 177 -6.91 28.45 7.47
C LYS A 177 -6.57 27.51 6.30
N ILE A 178 -6.13 28.10 5.19
CA ILE A 178 -5.61 27.33 4.06
C ILE A 178 -4.15 27.01 4.29
N ALA A 179 -3.81 25.72 4.19
CA ALA A 179 -2.43 25.26 4.09
C ALA A 179 -2.08 25.06 2.60
N THR A 180 -0.91 25.55 2.20
CA THR A 180 -0.33 25.34 0.86
C THR A 180 0.96 24.56 1.02
N VAL A 181 1.02 23.36 0.45
CA VAL A 181 2.09 22.40 0.71
C VAL A 181 2.44 21.61 -0.55
N LEU A 182 3.67 21.13 -0.63
CA LEU A 182 4.10 20.20 -1.68
C LEU A 182 3.46 18.82 -1.49
N ASP A 183 3.27 18.08 -2.58
CA ASP A 183 2.87 16.66 -2.55
C ASP A 183 4.08 15.76 -2.24
N ALA A 184 4.84 16.13 -1.20
CA ALA A 184 6.08 15.49 -0.77
C ALA A 184 6.32 15.71 0.73
N CYS A 185 6.98 14.77 1.41
CA CYS A 185 7.51 14.96 2.77
C CYS A 185 9.02 14.77 2.85
N GLU A 186 9.60 15.17 3.97
CA GLU A 186 11.04 15.09 4.20
C GLU A 186 11.56 13.65 4.25
N ILE A 187 10.75 12.72 4.77
CA ILE A 187 11.11 11.31 4.95
C ILE A 187 10.93 10.51 3.66
N CYS A 188 9.75 10.58 3.04
CA CYS A 188 9.36 9.70 1.93
C CYS A 188 9.51 10.32 0.54
N GLY A 189 9.81 11.62 0.44
CA GLY A 189 9.90 12.32 -0.84
C GLY A 189 8.55 12.51 -1.55
N ALA A 190 8.58 12.67 -2.86
CA ALA A 190 7.45 13.10 -3.69
C ALA A 190 6.47 11.97 -4.08
N VAL A 191 6.23 11.00 -3.19
CA VAL A 191 5.27 9.90 -3.43
C VAL A 191 3.82 10.40 -3.38
N GLY A 192 3.55 11.39 -2.53
CA GLY A 192 2.27 12.11 -2.43
C GLY A 192 1.39 11.72 -1.25
N PHE A 193 0.22 12.36 -1.16
CA PHE A 193 -0.75 12.22 -0.08
C PHE A 193 -2.17 11.94 -0.60
N TYR A 194 -2.99 11.26 0.17
CA TYR A 194 -4.41 11.08 -0.16
C TYR A 194 -5.25 11.31 1.09
N LYS A 195 -6.51 11.71 0.91
CA LYS A 195 -7.43 11.92 2.02
C LYS A 195 -8.40 10.74 2.11
N ARG A 196 -8.58 10.21 3.32
CA ARG A 196 -9.54 9.13 3.61
C ARG A 196 -10.19 9.38 4.97
N GLY A 197 -11.52 9.36 5.02
CA GLY A 197 -12.26 9.53 6.28
C GLY A 197 -11.92 10.82 7.03
N GLY A 198 -11.72 11.93 6.30
CA GLY A 198 -11.37 13.22 6.89
C GLY A 198 -9.90 13.42 7.26
N SER A 199 -9.06 12.38 7.18
CA SER A 199 -7.62 12.46 7.48
C SER A 199 -6.79 12.44 6.20
N VAL A 200 -5.73 13.26 6.17
CA VAL A 200 -4.69 13.20 5.13
C VAL A 200 -3.69 12.10 5.51
N ILE A 201 -3.29 11.28 4.56
CA ILE A 201 -2.44 10.10 4.78
C ILE A 201 -1.28 10.13 3.77
N CYS A 202 -0.06 9.87 4.25
CA CYS A 202 1.10 9.73 3.38
C CYS A 202 0.96 8.47 2.50
N LYS A 203 1.08 8.64 1.18
CA LYS A 203 1.01 7.51 0.25
C LYS A 203 2.18 6.55 0.38
N ASN A 204 3.30 6.86 1.03
CA ASN A 204 4.46 5.92 1.13
C ASN A 204 4.58 5.14 2.44
N CYS A 205 4.36 5.77 3.60
CA CYS A 205 4.40 5.08 4.90
C CYS A 205 3.01 4.84 5.53
N ALA A 206 1.93 5.34 4.91
CA ALA A 206 0.56 5.26 5.45
C ALA A 206 0.37 6.02 6.78
N ALA A 207 1.31 6.89 7.16
CA ALA A 207 1.19 7.74 8.33
C ALA A 207 -0.02 8.68 8.21
N PRO A 208 -0.94 8.69 9.19
CA PRO A 208 -1.99 9.68 9.27
C PRO A 208 -1.40 11.03 9.70
N ILE A 209 -1.73 12.08 8.97
CA ILE A 209 -1.29 13.45 9.27
C ILE A 209 -2.34 14.13 10.13
N ASN A 210 -1.91 14.73 11.24
CA ASN A 210 -2.80 15.55 12.05
C ASN A 210 -3.28 16.76 11.20
N PRO A 211 -4.59 16.92 10.96
CA PRO A 211 -5.13 17.99 10.12
C PRO A 211 -4.70 19.40 10.53
N GLN A 212 -4.49 19.64 11.82
CA GLN A 212 -4.06 20.95 12.34
C GLN A 212 -2.58 21.25 12.07
N SER A 213 -1.77 20.20 11.93
CA SER A 213 -0.33 20.32 11.67
C SER A 213 0.00 20.54 10.19
N VAL A 214 -0.94 20.34 9.27
CA VAL A 214 -0.70 20.51 7.83
C VAL A 214 -0.18 21.92 7.56
N GLY A 215 0.98 22.04 6.89
CA GLY A 215 1.67 23.31 6.67
C GLY A 215 2.71 23.66 7.74
N MET A 216 2.91 22.82 8.75
CA MET A 216 4.09 22.83 9.62
C MET A 216 5.15 21.88 9.06
N PRO A 217 6.45 22.22 9.10
CA PRO A 217 7.51 21.33 8.62
C PRO A 217 7.74 20.13 9.56
N GLY A 218 8.46 19.12 9.07
CA GLY A 218 8.97 18.00 9.86
C GLY A 218 8.29 16.64 9.60
N GLY A 219 9.13 15.60 9.58
CA GLY A 219 8.69 14.20 9.52
C GLY A 219 7.90 13.85 8.26
N CYS A 220 6.78 13.16 8.44
CA CYS A 220 5.85 12.79 7.36
C CYS A 220 4.85 13.90 7.00
N ASN A 221 4.88 15.05 7.68
CA ASN A 221 4.03 16.18 7.34
C ASN A 221 4.41 16.71 5.94
N PRO A 222 3.47 17.02 5.06
CA PRO A 222 3.75 17.64 3.77
C PRO A 222 4.57 18.93 3.91
N ILE A 223 5.58 19.08 3.04
CA ILE A 223 6.52 20.20 3.09
C ILE A 223 5.77 21.50 2.76
N PRO A 224 5.84 22.55 3.60
CA PRO A 224 5.21 23.83 3.32
C PRO A 224 5.72 24.47 2.03
N LEU A 225 4.79 24.98 1.22
CA LEU A 225 5.07 25.77 0.03
C LEU A 225 4.68 27.23 0.33
N GLN A 226 5.62 28.15 0.08
CA GLN A 226 5.37 29.56 0.29
C GLN A 226 4.24 30.03 -0.64
N ALA A 227 3.27 30.73 -0.06
CA ALA A 227 2.15 31.31 -0.79
C ALA A 227 1.69 32.59 -0.08
N GLU A 228 1.05 33.47 -0.83
CA GLU A 228 0.45 34.70 -0.35
C GLU A 228 -1.08 34.58 -0.43
N MET A 229 -1.77 34.82 0.67
CA MET A 229 -3.23 34.73 0.73
C MET A 229 -3.83 36.13 0.58
N THR A 230 -4.67 36.32 -0.43
CA THR A 230 -5.48 37.53 -0.62
C THR A 230 -6.90 37.31 -0.07
N SER A 231 -7.78 38.29 -0.26
CA SER A 231 -9.20 38.16 0.12
C SER A 231 -9.96 37.10 -0.68
N ASP A 232 -9.47 36.73 -1.85
CA ASP A 232 -10.18 35.96 -2.88
C ASP A 232 -9.39 34.75 -3.42
N ALA A 233 -8.06 34.74 -3.25
CA ALA A 233 -7.20 33.70 -3.82
C ALA A 233 -5.99 33.37 -2.94
N VAL A 234 -5.38 32.22 -3.23
CA VAL A 234 -4.01 31.89 -2.84
C VAL A 234 -3.10 32.11 -4.04
N VAL A 235 -2.11 32.97 -3.88
CA VAL A 235 -1.13 33.34 -4.89
C VAL A 235 0.16 32.56 -4.64
N ILE A 236 0.58 31.79 -5.64
CA ILE A 236 1.79 30.97 -5.62
C ILE A 236 2.75 31.53 -6.65
N ARG A 237 4.02 31.73 -6.26
CA ARG A 237 5.05 32.23 -7.16
C ARG A 237 5.77 31.06 -7.83
N GLU A 238 6.04 31.20 -9.12
CA GLU A 238 6.80 30.22 -9.90
C GLU A 238 8.16 29.93 -9.25
N ALA A 239 8.83 30.97 -8.75
CA ALA A 239 10.13 30.84 -8.09
C ALA A 239 10.10 29.91 -6.86
N ASP A 240 9.03 29.94 -6.07
CA ASP A 240 8.89 29.11 -4.86
C ASP A 240 8.68 27.63 -5.22
N VAL A 241 7.99 27.36 -6.32
CA VAL A 241 7.79 26.02 -6.87
C VAL A 241 9.07 25.51 -7.53
N ALA A 242 9.70 26.33 -8.37
CA ALA A 242 10.96 26.02 -9.05
C ALA A 242 12.09 25.69 -8.05
N ALA A 243 12.18 26.42 -6.94
CA ALA A 243 13.16 26.16 -5.87
C ALA A 243 13.03 24.77 -5.24
N ARG A 244 11.84 24.14 -5.34
CA ARG A 244 11.52 22.83 -4.76
C ARG A 244 11.47 21.71 -5.81
N SER A 245 11.66 22.03 -7.09
CA SER A 245 11.63 21.06 -8.21
C SER A 245 12.56 19.86 -8.00
N ARG A 246 13.72 20.04 -7.37
CA ARG A 246 14.68 18.97 -7.06
C ARG A 246 14.09 17.84 -6.20
N LEU A 247 13.05 18.11 -5.40
CA LEU A 247 12.36 17.08 -4.62
C LEU A 247 11.54 16.11 -5.48
N PHE A 248 11.25 16.49 -6.73
CA PHE A 248 10.41 15.77 -7.67
C PHE A 248 11.21 15.18 -8.84
N GLN A 249 12.53 15.38 -8.86
CA GLN A 249 13.43 14.71 -9.79
C GLN A 249 13.68 13.30 -9.27
N GLN A 250 13.05 12.31 -9.92
CA GLN A 250 13.32 10.89 -9.70
C GLN A 250 14.56 10.45 -10.48
#